data_AF-A0A3B8J5X1-F1
#
_entry.id   AF-A0A3B8J5X1-F1
#
_cell.length_a   1.000
_cell.length_b   1.000
_cell.length_c   1.000
_cell.angle_alpha   90.00
_cell.angle_beta   90.00
_cell.angle_gamma   90.00
#
_symmetry.space_group_name_H-M   'P 1'
#
loop_
_entity.id
_entity.type
_entity.pdbx_description
1 polymer ?
#
loop_
_entity_poly.entity_id
_entity_poly.type
_entity_poly.pdbx_seq_one_letter_code
_entity_poly.pdbx_strand_id
1 'polypeptide(L)'
;MSEALLRGLVQLFAIIAKLDGVQPAERKVVESFLGNQLNLSTTQKYMALFDTFANKKSKKKIHFEEDTEWQGERASVRDSSKLLLICTQINQEMTQHQKVDVLITMFLLVWSDANITEQEYEFISTAADTFNIPQNEFFAIEKFILNLDHSSLEIENLLVLTGDAGLDFREHNAVYYATLEGTVSILRLPSIDRFLFRYQGDSIYYLNNTPVLRG
;
A
#
# COMPACT_ATOMS: atom_id res chain seq x y z
N MET A 1 -10.63 -4.99 -14.39
CA MET A 1 -9.98 -3.67 -14.59
C MET A 1 -9.68 -3.47 -16.06
N SER A 2 -9.74 -2.24 -16.57
CA SER A 2 -9.33 -1.94 -17.95
C SER A 2 -7.80 -2.03 -18.09
N GLU A 3 -7.29 -2.20 -19.31
CA GLU A 3 -5.84 -2.17 -19.57
C GLU A 3 -5.24 -0.79 -19.26
N ALA A 4 -6.01 0.29 -19.49
CA ALA A 4 -5.61 1.66 -19.19
C ALA A 4 -5.43 1.87 -17.68
N LEU A 5 -6.40 1.42 -16.87
CA LEU A 5 -6.34 1.49 -15.42
C LEU A 5 -5.13 0.71 -14.87
N LEU A 6 -4.93 -0.53 -15.30
CA LEU A 6 -3.78 -1.34 -14.86
C LEU A 6 -2.45 -0.70 -15.22
N ARG A 7 -2.33 -0.14 -16.43
CA ARG A 7 -1.12 0.57 -16.85
C ARG A 7 -0.87 1.82 -16.00
N GLY A 8 -1.92 2.58 -15.69
CA GLY A 8 -1.85 3.74 -14.81
C GLY A 8 -1.42 3.39 -13.39
N LEU A 9 -1.97 2.32 -12.81
CA LEU A 9 -1.58 1.81 -11.49
C LEU A 9 -0.12 1.38 -11.45
N VAL A 10 0.32 0.62 -12.44
CA VAL A 10 1.72 0.19 -12.54
C VAL A 10 2.66 1.38 -12.68
N GLN A 11 2.27 2.40 -13.45
CA GLN A 11 3.05 3.62 -13.59
C GLN A 11 3.09 4.43 -12.29
N LEU A 12 1.99 4.51 -11.55
CA LEU A 12 1.92 5.15 -10.24
C LEU A 12 2.88 4.47 -9.25
N PHE A 13 2.81 3.15 -9.11
CA PHE A 13 3.71 2.41 -8.20
C PHE A 13 5.18 2.55 -8.61
N ALA A 14 5.47 2.54 -9.90
CA ALA A 14 6.84 2.72 -10.37
C ALA A 14 7.40 4.13 -10.14
N ILE A 15 6.55 5.16 -10.11
CA ILE A 15 6.97 6.53 -9.76
C ILE A 15 7.34 6.59 -8.28
N ILE A 16 6.53 5.98 -7.41
CA ILE A 16 6.76 5.96 -5.96
C ILE A 16 8.05 5.19 -5.64
N ALA A 17 8.16 3.93 -6.11
CA ALA A 17 9.34 3.09 -5.88
C ALA A 17 10.66 3.67 -6.46
N LYS A 18 10.56 4.63 -7.38
CA LYS A 18 11.73 5.27 -7.98
C LYS A 18 12.32 6.38 -7.09
N LEU A 19 11.55 6.92 -6.14
CA LEU A 19 11.98 8.02 -5.29
C LEU A 19 13.27 7.67 -4.54
N ASP A 20 13.30 6.50 -3.89
CA ASP A 20 14.46 6.00 -3.14
C ASP A 20 15.21 4.87 -3.88
N GLY A 21 14.68 4.46 -5.03
CA GLY A 21 15.27 3.48 -5.92
C GLY A 21 14.77 2.07 -5.66
N VAL A 22 14.44 1.38 -6.75
CA VAL A 22 13.66 0.14 -6.71
C VAL A 22 14.34 -0.96 -5.89
N GLN A 23 13.68 -1.38 -4.81
CA GLN A 23 14.09 -2.49 -3.97
C GLN A 23 13.35 -3.80 -4.35
N PRO A 24 13.97 -4.97 -4.10
CA PRO A 24 13.29 -6.25 -4.31
C PRO A 24 12.01 -6.41 -3.47
N ALA A 25 11.92 -5.75 -2.31
CA ALA A 25 10.74 -5.81 -1.44
C ALA A 25 9.53 -5.08 -2.08
N GLU A 26 9.73 -3.86 -2.57
CA GLU A 26 8.72 -3.09 -3.30
C GLU A 26 8.17 -3.86 -4.51
N ARG A 27 9.08 -4.50 -5.26
CA ARG A 27 8.70 -5.33 -6.41
C ARG A 27 7.75 -6.45 -6.03
N LYS A 28 7.94 -7.09 -4.86
CA LYS A 28 7.05 -8.13 -4.35
C LYS A 28 5.68 -7.59 -3.95
N VAL A 29 5.62 -6.37 -3.40
CA VAL A 29 4.35 -5.70 -3.08
C VAL A 29 3.52 -5.50 -4.35
N VAL A 30 4.13 -4.97 -5.41
CA VAL A 30 3.47 -4.76 -6.71
C VAL A 30 3.05 -6.09 -7.34
N GLU A 31 3.91 -7.10 -7.28
CA GLU A 31 3.59 -8.45 -7.80
C GLU A 31 2.40 -9.08 -7.07
N SER A 32 2.34 -8.96 -5.74
CA SER A 32 1.22 -9.43 -4.92
C SER A 32 -0.08 -8.72 -5.29
N PHE A 33 -0.05 -7.39 -5.41
CA PHE A 33 -1.21 -6.59 -5.83
C PHE A 33 -1.77 -7.04 -7.19
N LEU A 34 -0.89 -7.20 -8.19
CA LEU A 34 -1.27 -7.63 -9.52
C LEU A 34 -1.76 -9.09 -9.54
N GLY A 35 -1.07 -9.99 -8.82
CA GLY A 35 -1.40 -11.40 -8.73
C GLY A 35 -2.75 -11.68 -8.08
N ASN A 36 -3.18 -10.85 -7.13
CA ASN A 36 -4.50 -10.97 -6.50
C ASN A 36 -5.67 -10.61 -7.43
N GLN A 37 -5.40 -9.93 -8.55
CA GLN A 37 -6.42 -9.40 -9.45
C GLN A 37 -6.36 -10.01 -10.86
N LEU A 38 -5.23 -10.60 -11.24
CA LEU A 38 -4.91 -11.02 -12.60
C LEU A 38 -4.42 -12.46 -12.65
N ASN A 39 -4.43 -13.05 -13.85
CA ASN A 39 -3.77 -14.33 -14.08
C ASN A 39 -2.24 -14.16 -14.20
N LEU A 40 -1.50 -15.26 -13.99
CA LEU A 40 -0.04 -15.27 -14.00
C LEU A 40 0.60 -14.63 -15.24
N SER A 41 0.10 -14.94 -16.44
CA SER A 41 0.66 -14.39 -17.69
C SER A 41 0.50 -12.88 -17.80
N THR A 42 -0.62 -12.35 -17.29
CA THR A 42 -0.94 -10.94 -17.31
C THR A 42 -0.16 -10.21 -16.22
N THR A 43 -0.03 -10.81 -15.03
CA THR A 43 0.84 -10.31 -13.95
C THR A 43 2.27 -10.13 -14.44
N GLN A 44 2.85 -11.12 -15.12
CA GLN A 44 4.21 -11.02 -15.68
C GLN A 44 4.34 -9.89 -16.72
N LYS A 45 3.34 -9.71 -17.59
CA LYS A 45 3.30 -8.59 -18.56
C LYS A 45 3.37 -7.24 -17.84
N TYR A 46 2.57 -7.05 -16.78
CA TYR A 46 2.52 -5.78 -16.05
C TYR A 46 3.73 -5.58 -15.12
N MET A 47 4.32 -6.64 -14.59
CA MET A 47 5.60 -6.55 -13.86
C MET A 47 6.74 -6.09 -14.77
N ALA A 48 6.79 -6.55 -16.02
CA ALA A 48 7.78 -6.05 -16.98
C ALA A 48 7.58 -4.55 -17.29
N LEU A 49 6.33 -4.06 -17.31
CA LEU A 49 6.03 -2.63 -17.44
C LEU A 49 6.47 -1.85 -16.20
N PHE A 50 6.22 -2.37 -14.99
CA PHE A 50 6.72 -1.81 -13.74
C PHE A 50 8.24 -1.64 -13.79
N ASP A 51 8.96 -2.73 -14.08
CA ASP A 51 10.42 -2.76 -14.18
C ASP A 51 10.92 -1.72 -15.21
N THR A 52 10.18 -1.51 -16.31
CA THR A 52 10.52 -0.51 -17.34
C THR A 52 10.33 0.93 -16.86
N PHE A 53 9.23 1.23 -16.15
CA PHE A 53 8.98 2.58 -15.64
C PHE A 53 9.94 2.93 -14.51
N ALA A 54 10.23 1.97 -13.64
CA ALA A 54 11.04 2.16 -12.46
C ALA A 54 12.55 2.24 -12.80
N ASN A 55 13.02 1.46 -13.79
CA ASN A 55 14.43 1.45 -14.24
C ASN A 55 14.78 2.48 -15.34
N LYS A 56 14.11 3.63 -15.44
CA LYS A 56 14.43 4.69 -16.43
C LYS A 56 15.78 5.41 -16.19
N LYS A 57 16.85 4.67 -15.89
CA LYS A 57 18.26 4.90 -16.27
C LYS A 57 18.77 3.88 -17.32
N SER A 58 17.94 2.93 -17.77
CA SER A 58 18.36 1.94 -18.77
C SER A 58 18.35 2.55 -20.17
N LYS A 59 19.52 2.52 -20.81
CA LYS A 59 19.82 3.01 -22.16
C LYS A 59 19.09 2.23 -23.27
N LYS A 60 17.75 2.20 -23.25
CA LYS A 60 16.96 1.86 -24.44
C LYS A 60 15.87 2.90 -24.60
N LYS A 61 16.13 3.82 -25.54
CA LYS A 61 15.13 4.70 -26.15
C LYS A 61 13.96 3.84 -26.64
N ILE A 62 12.90 3.76 -25.85
CA ILE A 62 11.57 3.60 -26.39
C ILE A 62 11.13 5.04 -26.64
N HIS A 63 11.09 5.44 -27.90
CA HIS A 63 10.65 6.76 -28.35
C HIS A 63 9.25 7.06 -27.79
N PHE A 64 9.22 7.84 -26.71
CA PHE A 64 8.15 8.76 -26.40
C PHE A 64 8.84 10.01 -25.86
N GLU A 65 8.52 11.14 -26.46
CA GLU A 65 9.27 12.40 -26.47
C GLU A 65 9.57 13.00 -25.09
N GLU A 66 10.61 13.85 -25.13
CA GLU A 66 11.07 14.84 -24.14
C GLU A 66 12.09 14.39 -23.07
N ASP A 67 13.32 14.28 -23.58
CA ASP A 67 14.59 14.53 -22.90
C ASP A 67 14.60 15.94 -22.27
N THR A 68 14.83 16.01 -20.97
CA THR A 68 15.43 17.16 -20.29
C THR A 68 16.15 16.68 -19.03
N GLU A 69 17.33 17.25 -18.81
CA GLU A 69 18.31 16.88 -17.79
C GLU A 69 17.74 16.79 -16.36
N TRP A 70 18.17 15.75 -15.65
CA TRP A 70 17.87 15.48 -14.25
C TRP A 70 18.66 16.43 -13.33
N GLN A 71 18.13 17.64 -13.09
CA GLN A 71 18.50 18.48 -11.95
C GLN A 71 17.48 18.26 -10.82
N GLY A 72 17.97 17.87 -9.64
CA GLY A 72 17.19 17.27 -8.54
C GLY A 72 15.88 17.98 -8.15
N GLU A 73 15.85 19.30 -8.06
CA GLU A 73 14.62 20.05 -7.70
C GLU A 73 13.57 20.07 -8.82
N ARG A 74 13.98 20.16 -10.09
CA ARG A 74 13.06 20.14 -11.24
C ARG A 74 12.49 18.74 -11.50
N ALA A 75 13.23 17.70 -11.13
CA ALA A 75 12.78 16.32 -11.21
C ALA A 75 11.62 16.06 -10.22
N SER A 76 11.71 16.56 -8.98
CA SER A 76 10.66 16.43 -7.96
C SER A 76 9.33 17.03 -8.42
N VAL A 77 9.31 18.30 -8.85
CA VAL A 77 8.07 18.97 -9.31
C VAL A 77 7.45 18.29 -10.54
N ARG A 78 8.28 17.83 -11.48
CA ARG A 78 7.82 17.11 -12.67
C ARG A 78 7.23 15.74 -12.32
N ASP A 79 7.76 15.07 -11.30
CA ASP A 79 7.24 13.77 -10.88
C ASP A 79 5.97 13.91 -10.02
N SER A 80 5.84 14.95 -9.19
CA SER A 80 4.58 15.28 -8.49
C SER A 80 3.44 15.59 -9.46
N SER A 81 3.70 16.40 -10.49
CA SER A 81 2.68 16.75 -11.50
C SER A 81 2.27 15.55 -12.37
N LYS A 82 3.21 14.66 -12.73
CA LYS A 82 2.88 13.39 -13.39
C LYS A 82 2.05 12.48 -12.49
N LEU A 83 2.41 12.37 -11.21
CA LEU A 83 1.66 11.57 -10.25
C LEU A 83 0.22 12.07 -10.17
N LEU A 84 0.01 13.37 -9.98
CA LEU A 84 -1.32 13.96 -9.91
C LEU A 84 -2.13 13.68 -11.19
N LEU A 85 -1.51 13.81 -12.37
CA LEU A 85 -2.17 13.51 -13.64
C LEU A 85 -2.60 12.04 -13.72
N ILE A 86 -1.71 11.11 -13.37
CA ILE A 86 -2.01 9.67 -13.37
C ILE A 86 -3.12 9.37 -12.37
N CYS A 87 -3.00 9.83 -11.13
CA CYS A 87 -4.01 9.67 -10.07
C CYS A 87 -5.37 10.17 -10.55
N THR A 88 -5.42 11.35 -11.17
CA THR A 88 -6.66 11.93 -11.71
C THR A 88 -7.27 11.04 -12.81
N GLN A 89 -6.44 10.50 -13.72
CA GLN A 89 -6.89 9.61 -14.79
C GLN A 89 -7.44 8.30 -14.24
N ILE A 90 -6.69 7.61 -13.37
CA ILE A 90 -7.12 6.30 -12.84
C ILE A 90 -8.33 6.44 -11.90
N ASN A 91 -8.46 7.57 -11.18
CA ASN A 91 -9.56 7.82 -10.26
C ASN A 91 -10.94 7.78 -10.93
N GLN A 92 -11.01 8.13 -12.23
CA GLN A 92 -12.25 8.11 -13.02
C GLN A 92 -12.75 6.69 -13.32
N GLU A 93 -11.85 5.71 -13.33
CA GLU A 93 -12.17 4.30 -13.64
C GLU A 93 -12.22 3.41 -12.40
N MET A 94 -11.84 3.92 -11.22
CA MET A 94 -11.80 3.17 -9.97
C MET A 94 -13.08 3.29 -9.16
N THR A 95 -13.55 2.14 -8.67
CA THR A 95 -14.52 2.07 -7.56
C THR A 95 -13.87 2.50 -6.24
N GLN A 96 -14.65 2.89 -5.23
CA GLN A 96 -14.11 3.25 -3.91
C GLN A 96 -13.29 2.13 -3.26
N HIS A 97 -13.74 0.88 -3.42
CA HIS A 97 -12.98 -0.30 -2.97
C HIS A 97 -11.57 -0.34 -3.57
N GLN A 98 -11.45 -0.12 -4.89
CA GLN A 98 -10.16 -0.14 -5.57
C GLN A 98 -9.26 1.01 -5.15
N LYS A 99 -9.82 2.20 -4.86
CA LYS A 99 -9.03 3.35 -4.37
C LYS A 99 -8.40 3.06 -3.02
N VAL A 100 -9.16 2.46 -2.10
CA VAL A 100 -8.66 2.03 -0.79
C VAL A 100 -7.61 0.92 -0.94
N ASP A 101 -7.86 -0.09 -1.77
CA ASP A 101 -6.88 -1.17 -2.05
C ASP A 101 -5.56 -0.59 -2.60
N VAL A 102 -5.64 0.42 -3.47
CA VAL A 102 -4.45 1.11 -4.01
C VAL A 102 -3.74 1.91 -2.94
N LEU A 103 -4.46 2.65 -2.07
CA LEU A 103 -3.84 3.38 -0.95
C LEU A 103 -3.09 2.44 0.00
N ILE A 104 -3.71 1.32 0.38
CA ILE A 104 -3.06 0.28 1.21
C ILE A 104 -1.79 -0.23 0.52
N THR A 105 -1.86 -0.49 -0.79
CA THR A 105 -0.71 -0.96 -1.56
C THR A 105 0.40 0.09 -1.62
N MET A 106 0.07 1.38 -1.73
CA MET A 106 1.04 2.47 -1.71
C MET A 106 1.76 2.54 -0.36
N PHE A 107 1.04 2.44 0.77
CA PHE A 107 1.67 2.37 2.09
C PHE A 107 2.56 1.14 2.25
N LEU A 108 2.11 -0.04 1.80
CA LEU A 108 2.93 -1.26 1.84
C LEU A 108 4.18 -1.14 0.97
N LEU A 109 4.09 -0.41 -0.14
CA LEU A 109 5.20 -0.18 -1.05
C LEU A 109 6.31 0.62 -0.36
N VAL A 110 5.97 1.80 0.17
CA VAL A 110 6.93 2.69 0.84
C VAL A 110 7.38 2.16 2.20
N TRP A 111 6.58 1.32 2.86
CA TRP A 111 6.97 0.69 4.12
C TRP A 111 7.85 -0.54 3.93
N SER A 112 8.08 -0.98 2.69
CA SER A 112 8.75 -2.25 2.42
C SER A 112 10.23 -2.31 2.85
N ASP A 113 10.86 -1.16 3.05
CA ASP A 113 12.21 -1.00 3.61
C ASP A 113 12.22 -0.50 5.07
N ALA A 114 11.03 -0.41 5.69
CA ALA A 114 10.78 0.12 7.04
C ALA A 114 11.18 1.59 7.24
N ASN A 115 11.25 2.40 6.19
CA ASN A 115 11.53 3.83 6.31
C ASN A 115 10.83 4.64 5.22
N ILE A 116 9.91 5.52 5.61
CA ILE A 116 9.17 6.38 4.66
C ILE A 116 9.79 7.77 4.62
N THR A 117 10.12 8.25 3.43
CA THR A 117 10.61 9.62 3.23
C THR A 117 9.47 10.64 3.21
N GLU A 118 9.79 11.91 3.51
CA GLU A 118 8.81 13.00 3.47
C GLU A 118 8.14 13.12 2.09
N GLN A 119 8.92 12.91 1.02
CA GLN A 119 8.44 12.97 -0.35
C GLN A 119 7.48 11.82 -0.70
N GLU A 120 7.78 10.60 -0.25
CA GLU A 120 6.87 9.45 -0.40
C GLU A 120 5.55 9.69 0.33
N TYR A 121 5.62 10.21 1.55
CA TYR A 121 4.44 10.55 2.33
C TYR A 121 3.59 11.61 1.64
N GLU A 122 4.21 12.67 1.10
CA GLU A 122 3.52 13.72 0.32
C GLU A 122 2.82 13.14 -0.91
N PHE A 123 3.46 12.19 -1.60
CA PHE A 123 2.90 11.50 -2.77
C PHE A 123 1.67 10.66 -2.39
N ILE A 124 1.75 9.94 -1.27
CA ILE A 124 0.65 9.12 -0.75
C ILE A 124 -0.53 10.00 -0.32
N SER A 125 -0.25 11.08 0.41
CA SER A 125 -1.25 12.06 0.84
C SER A 125 -1.97 12.69 -0.36
N THR A 126 -1.21 13.14 -1.36
CA THR A 126 -1.76 13.72 -2.60
C THR A 126 -2.63 12.73 -3.37
N ALA A 127 -2.23 11.46 -3.43
CA ALA A 127 -3.03 10.42 -4.07
C ALA A 127 -4.33 10.16 -3.30
N ALA A 128 -4.28 10.09 -1.96
CA ALA A 128 -5.46 9.91 -1.11
C ALA A 128 -6.47 11.04 -1.28
N ASP A 129 -6.00 12.29 -1.31
CA ASP A 129 -6.83 13.47 -1.58
C ASP A 129 -7.46 13.38 -2.98
N THR A 130 -6.68 13.02 -4.00
CA THR A 130 -7.19 12.85 -5.38
C THR A 130 -8.25 11.75 -5.46
N PHE A 131 -8.08 10.67 -4.70
CA PHE A 131 -9.01 9.55 -4.61
C PHE A 131 -10.26 9.86 -3.76
N ASN A 132 -10.24 10.99 -3.04
CA ASN A 132 -11.27 11.41 -2.10
C ASN A 132 -11.47 10.39 -0.98
N ILE A 133 -10.35 9.90 -0.40
CA ILE A 133 -10.35 9.03 0.77
C ILE A 133 -10.59 9.87 2.03
N PRO A 134 -11.51 9.47 2.93
CA PRO A 134 -11.72 10.17 4.19
C PRO A 134 -10.43 10.23 5.03
N GLN A 135 -10.12 11.40 5.60
CA GLN A 135 -8.90 11.58 6.41
C GLN A 135 -8.80 10.61 7.58
N ASN A 136 -9.91 10.31 8.26
CA ASN A 136 -9.92 9.34 9.35
C ASN A 136 -9.52 7.94 8.89
N GLU A 137 -9.95 7.51 7.69
CA GLU A 137 -9.53 6.23 7.12
C GLU A 137 -8.09 6.26 6.62
N PHE A 138 -7.63 7.37 6.05
CA PHE A 138 -6.23 7.55 5.69
C PHE A 138 -5.32 7.35 6.91
N PHE A 139 -5.56 8.06 8.01
CA PHE A 139 -4.78 7.94 9.24
C PHE A 139 -4.93 6.57 9.89
N ALA A 140 -6.10 5.94 9.80
CA ALA A 140 -6.31 4.59 10.32
C ALA A 140 -5.47 3.56 9.54
N ILE A 141 -5.48 3.62 8.20
CA ILE A 141 -4.70 2.75 7.32
C ILE A 141 -3.20 2.98 7.55
N GLU A 142 -2.77 4.24 7.58
CA GLU A 142 -1.38 4.62 7.88
C GLU A 142 -0.93 3.98 9.19
N LYS A 143 -1.62 4.28 10.30
CA LYS A 143 -1.24 3.74 11.62
C LYS A 143 -1.30 2.21 11.64
N PHE A 144 -2.25 1.59 10.94
CA PHE A 144 -2.38 0.14 10.90
C PHE A 144 -1.26 -0.56 10.12
N ILE A 145 -0.72 0.07 9.07
CA ILE A 145 0.36 -0.51 8.29
C ILE A 145 1.71 -0.26 8.97
N LEU A 146 1.96 0.99 9.39
CA LEU A 146 3.29 1.44 9.85
C LEU A 146 3.64 1.01 11.27
N ASN A 147 2.64 0.77 12.13
CA ASN A 147 2.92 0.35 13.50
C ASN A 147 2.97 -1.17 13.62
N LEU A 148 4.03 -1.67 14.26
CA LEU A 148 4.17 -3.08 14.60
C LEU A 148 3.54 -3.44 15.95
N ASP A 149 3.20 -2.46 16.78
CA ASP A 149 2.46 -2.73 18.01
C ASP A 149 1.10 -2.04 17.91
N HIS A 150 0.07 -2.85 17.71
CA HIS A 150 -1.31 -2.37 17.66
C HIS A 150 -1.98 -2.33 19.03
N SER A 151 -1.34 -2.89 20.05
CA SER A 151 -1.93 -3.01 21.37
C SER A 151 -2.07 -1.67 22.08
N SER A 152 -1.24 -0.69 21.71
CA SER A 152 -1.21 0.67 22.23
C SER A 152 -1.86 1.71 21.31
N LEU A 153 -2.51 1.28 20.22
CA LEU A 153 -3.03 2.21 19.22
C LEU A 153 -4.49 2.59 19.49
N GLU A 154 -4.71 3.88 19.66
CA GLU A 154 -6.04 4.49 19.60
C GLU A 154 -6.43 4.74 18.13
N ILE A 155 -7.06 3.71 17.52
CA ILE A 155 -7.65 3.79 16.18
C ILE A 155 -9.13 3.45 16.29
N GLU A 156 -9.98 4.34 15.77
CA GLU A 156 -11.41 4.08 15.66
C GLU A 156 -11.67 2.85 14.78
N ASN A 157 -12.58 1.98 15.18
CA ASN A 157 -12.93 0.74 14.45
C ASN A 157 -11.80 -0.30 14.36
N LEU A 158 -10.76 -0.21 15.20
CA LEU A 158 -9.79 -1.27 15.42
C LEU A 158 -10.30 -2.24 16.50
N LEU A 159 -10.14 -3.53 16.25
CA LEU A 159 -10.30 -4.60 17.23
C LEU A 159 -8.96 -5.32 17.40
N VAL A 160 -8.50 -5.48 18.64
CA VAL A 160 -7.27 -6.20 18.97
C VAL A 160 -7.59 -7.46 19.77
N LEU A 161 -7.14 -8.61 19.31
CA LEU A 161 -7.19 -9.88 20.04
C LEU A 161 -5.77 -10.21 20.48
N THR A 162 -5.55 -10.45 21.77
CA THR A 162 -4.20 -10.70 22.30
C THR A 162 -4.20 -11.78 23.37
N GLY A 163 -3.13 -12.57 23.42
CA GLY A 163 -2.84 -13.46 24.56
C GLY A 163 -2.10 -12.78 25.71
N ASP A 164 -1.76 -11.49 25.58
CA ASP A 164 -1.14 -10.71 26.65
C ASP A 164 -2.21 -10.20 27.63
N ALA A 165 -2.15 -10.68 28.87
CA ALA A 165 -3.07 -10.30 29.94
C ALA A 165 -2.77 -8.91 30.53
N GLY A 166 -1.66 -8.27 30.16
CA GLY A 166 -1.19 -6.99 30.69
C GLY A 166 -1.83 -5.75 30.04
N LEU A 167 -2.61 -5.90 28.98
CA LEU A 167 -3.28 -4.80 28.28
C LEU A 167 -4.48 -4.26 29.06
N ASP A 168 -4.65 -2.94 29.10
CA ASP A 168 -5.87 -2.34 29.66
C ASP A 168 -7.00 -2.41 28.63
N PHE A 169 -7.76 -3.49 28.70
CA PHE A 169 -8.89 -3.78 27.81
C PHE A 169 -10.08 -2.81 27.98
N ARG A 170 -10.05 -1.87 28.93
CA ARG A 170 -11.18 -0.94 29.18
C ARG A 170 -11.13 0.30 28.31
N GLU A 171 -9.95 0.70 27.86
CA GLU A 171 -9.77 1.89 27.02
C GLU A 171 -9.67 1.55 25.54
N HIS A 172 -9.43 0.28 25.21
CA HIS A 172 -9.19 -0.19 23.85
C HIS A 172 -10.25 -1.22 23.48
N ASN A 173 -10.70 -1.23 22.23
CA ASN A 173 -11.52 -2.32 21.67
C ASN A 173 -10.67 -3.59 21.57
N ALA A 174 -10.33 -4.17 22.72
CA ALA A 174 -9.39 -5.26 22.84
C ALA A 174 -10.05 -6.44 23.57
N VAL A 175 -9.69 -7.65 23.15
CA VAL A 175 -10.23 -8.90 23.67
C VAL A 175 -9.08 -9.82 24.03
N TYR A 176 -9.02 -10.22 25.30
CA TYR A 176 -8.07 -11.20 25.79
C TYR A 176 -8.46 -12.61 25.36
N TYR A 177 -7.50 -13.37 24.81
CA TYR A 177 -7.69 -14.78 24.49
C TYR A 177 -6.46 -15.59 24.93
N ALA A 178 -6.58 -16.27 26.06
CA ALA A 178 -5.45 -16.92 26.75
C ALA A 178 -4.64 -17.93 25.92
N THR A 179 -5.24 -18.52 24.88
CA THR A 179 -4.57 -19.51 24.02
C THR A 179 -4.01 -18.90 22.73
N LEU A 180 -4.20 -17.60 22.50
CA LEU A 180 -3.62 -16.90 21.37
C LEU A 180 -2.16 -16.55 21.69
N GLU A 181 -1.23 -17.28 21.11
CA GLU A 181 0.17 -16.86 21.05
C GLU A 181 0.35 -15.72 20.05
N GLY A 182 0.36 -14.49 20.54
CA GLY A 182 0.56 -13.26 19.75
C GLY A 182 -0.64 -12.33 19.75
N THR A 183 -0.69 -11.46 18.75
CA THR A 183 -1.70 -10.41 18.58
C THR A 183 -2.32 -10.50 17.19
N VAL A 184 -3.65 -10.43 17.14
CA VAL A 184 -4.44 -10.29 15.91
C VAL A 184 -5.11 -8.93 15.93
N SER A 185 -4.89 -8.14 14.90
CA SER A 185 -5.45 -6.80 14.75
C SER A 185 -6.38 -6.75 13.55
N ILE A 186 -7.59 -6.25 13.76
CA ILE A 186 -8.63 -6.17 12.75
C ILE A 186 -9.12 -4.73 12.66
N LEU A 187 -8.77 -4.03 11.59
CA LEU A 187 -9.25 -2.67 11.34
C LEU A 187 -10.44 -2.73 10.37
N ARG A 188 -11.60 -2.20 10.79
CA ARG A 188 -12.73 -2.00 9.88
C ARG A 188 -12.61 -0.66 9.17
N LEU A 189 -12.85 -0.66 7.86
CA LEU A 189 -12.95 0.51 6.99
C LEU A 189 -14.42 0.71 6.60
N PRO A 190 -15.16 1.59 7.30
CA PRO A 190 -16.60 1.73 7.10
C PRO A 190 -17.02 2.18 5.70
N SER A 191 -16.20 2.98 5.00
CA SER A 191 -16.53 3.52 3.68
C SER A 191 -16.77 2.45 2.61
N ILE A 192 -16.15 1.28 2.79
CA ILE A 192 -16.17 0.16 1.86
C ILE A 192 -16.54 -1.16 2.54
N ASP A 193 -17.02 -1.12 3.78
CA ASP A 193 -17.36 -2.27 4.63
C ASP A 193 -16.34 -3.42 4.54
N ARG A 194 -15.05 -3.07 4.68
CA ARG A 194 -13.95 -4.04 4.64
C ARG A 194 -13.20 -4.10 5.96
N PHE A 195 -12.50 -5.21 6.13
CA PHE A 195 -11.64 -5.46 7.27
C PHE A 195 -10.22 -5.71 6.78
N LEU A 196 -9.27 -4.96 7.33
CA LEU A 196 -7.85 -5.28 7.26
C LEU A 196 -7.50 -6.16 8.43
N PHE A 197 -6.70 -7.19 8.16
CA PHE A 197 -6.33 -8.20 9.11
C PHE A 197 -4.81 -8.28 9.19
N ARG A 198 -4.27 -8.27 10.40
CA ARG A 198 -2.84 -8.48 10.66
C ARG A 198 -2.67 -9.46 11.82
N TYR A 199 -1.73 -10.39 11.69
CA TYR A 199 -1.36 -11.30 12.75
C TYR A 199 0.14 -11.21 13.04
N GLN A 200 0.46 -11.09 14.32
CA GLN A 200 1.83 -10.96 14.83
C GLN A 200 2.04 -12.00 15.91
N GLY A 201 2.82 -13.03 15.60
CA GLY A 201 3.11 -14.12 16.51
C GLY A 201 3.86 -15.24 15.81
N ASP A 202 4.31 -16.21 16.60
CA ASP A 202 5.10 -17.34 16.09
C ASP A 202 4.26 -18.58 15.77
N SER A 203 3.05 -18.66 16.31
CA SER A 203 2.13 -19.75 16.00
C SER A 203 1.54 -19.62 14.59
N ILE A 204 1.05 -20.75 14.04
CA ILE A 204 0.34 -20.78 12.75
C ILE A 204 -1.16 -20.89 13.04
N TYR A 205 -1.89 -19.82 12.72
CA TYR A 205 -3.36 -19.85 12.74
C TYR A 205 -3.92 -20.05 11.34
N TYR A 206 -5.16 -20.54 11.28
CA TYR A 206 -5.86 -20.78 10.03
C TYR A 206 -7.15 -19.97 9.98
N LEU A 207 -7.33 -19.23 8.89
CA LEU A 207 -8.61 -18.61 8.53
C LEU A 207 -9.22 -19.46 7.42
N ASN A 208 -10.31 -20.18 7.72
CA ASN A 208 -10.98 -21.06 6.76
C ASN A 208 -10.02 -22.04 6.05
N ASN A 209 -9.21 -22.77 6.83
CA ASN A 209 -8.17 -23.70 6.36
C ASN A 209 -7.04 -23.05 5.53
N THR A 210 -6.95 -21.72 5.48
CA THR A 210 -5.82 -21.01 4.87
C THR A 210 -4.91 -20.50 5.98
N PRO A 211 -3.60 -20.84 5.96
CA PRO A 211 -2.69 -20.35 6.97
C PRO A 211 -2.62 -18.82 6.91
N VAL A 212 -2.76 -18.20 8.07
CA VAL A 212 -2.63 -16.76 8.23
C VAL A 212 -1.15 -16.41 8.10
N LEU A 213 -0.84 -15.54 7.14
CA LEU A 213 0.52 -15.04 6.96
C LEU A 213 0.86 -14.09 8.12
N ARG A 214 2.10 -14.19 8.61
CA ARG A 214 2.64 -13.24 9.58
C ARG A 214 2.77 -11.89 8.89
N GLY A 215 2.23 -10.84 9.52
CA GLY A 215 2.30 -9.46 9.04
C GLY A 215 3.30 -8.62 9.81
#